data_AF-A0A933ZQN0-F1
#
_entry.id   AF-A0A933ZQN0-F1
#
_cell.length_a   1.000
_cell.length_b   1.000
_cell.length_c   1.000
_cell.angle_alpha   90.00
_cell.angle_beta   90.00
_cell.angle_gamma   90.00
#
_symmetry.space_group_name_H-M   'P 1'
#
loop_
_entity.id
_entity.type
_entity.pdbx_description
1 polymer ?
#
loop_
_entity_poly.entity_id
_entity_poly.type
_entity_poly.pdbx_seq_one_letter_code
_entity_poly.pdbx_strand_id
1 'polypeptide(L)'
;MDLPVAVSAPSPAVHPSSGWSAYPRFLWQLLVLSTDGSALFYAWMTALTAVALVGANAWAQQLVQGMTVTGMTDHVSWGLYIANFTFMVGVAAGGVMMVIPAYVYGDRKMHAVVIIGEMLAVAAIVMAMLFVLVDLGRPDRFWHLVPGLGQFNWPFSMLAWDVLVLNGYLLLNLHICGYLLYTHFLGRAPAPRWYVPFVFLSIAWAISIHTVTAFLYSGLGGRPLWNSALLAPRFLASAFVSGPAFLVVAMHVAKRFAGLALTGRPVHVLVGILKVTVLLNLFMVLSEVFTEFYGGGAHTASARYLFVGLHGHHALVPWIWTAVALNVFSAAMLYLPGIRERAGLLVLACALTFVGVWIEKGMGLVIPGFIPSTLHEIVEYRPSLTEWKVTAGIWAFGLLVYTLAIKIAAPILSQGHEHEA
;
A
#
# COMPACT_ATOMS: atom_id res chain seq x y z
N MET A 1 -21.85 -14.45 33.30
CA MET A 1 -22.51 -15.75 33.07
C MET A 1 -22.19 -16.07 31.63
N ASP A 2 -20.95 -16.52 31.43
CA ASP A 2 -20.28 -16.57 30.14
C ASP A 2 -20.35 -18.00 29.63
N LEU A 3 -21.04 -18.18 28.51
CA LEU A 3 -21.00 -19.43 27.76
C LEU A 3 -19.74 -19.38 26.88
N PRO A 4 -18.80 -20.32 27.01
CA PRO A 4 -17.68 -20.43 26.09
C PRO A 4 -18.21 -20.95 24.74
N VAL A 5 -18.04 -20.15 23.69
CA VAL A 5 -18.17 -20.61 22.31
C VAL A 5 -17.03 -21.59 22.07
N ALA A 6 -17.34 -22.88 22.09
CA ALA A 6 -16.42 -23.94 21.74
C ALA A 6 -16.00 -23.77 20.27
N VAL A 7 -14.78 -23.29 20.05
CA VAL A 7 -14.09 -23.44 18.77
C VAL A 7 -13.83 -24.94 18.64
N SER A 8 -14.56 -25.60 17.74
CA SER A 8 -14.35 -27.00 17.41
C SER A 8 -12.88 -27.22 17.05
N ALA A 9 -12.24 -28.15 17.75
CA ALA A 9 -10.86 -28.57 17.46
C ALA A 9 -10.71 -28.94 15.96
N PRO A 10 -9.60 -28.57 15.31
CA PRO A 10 -9.36 -29.00 13.95
C PRO A 10 -9.28 -30.54 13.89
N SER A 11 -10.04 -31.10 12.95
CA SER A 11 -9.97 -32.51 12.52
C SER A 11 -8.53 -33.01 12.43
N PRO A 12 -8.24 -34.29 12.75
CA PRO A 12 -6.89 -34.84 12.67
C PRO A 12 -6.30 -34.63 11.27
N ALA A 13 -5.04 -34.19 11.26
CA ALA A 13 -4.28 -33.89 10.05
C ALA A 13 -4.29 -35.07 9.09
N VAL A 14 -5.09 -34.96 8.02
CA VAL A 14 -4.97 -35.84 6.85
C VAL A 14 -3.67 -35.42 6.17
N HIS A 15 -2.56 -36.13 6.46
CA HIS A 15 -1.31 -35.94 5.76
C HIS A 15 -1.54 -36.12 4.25
N PRO A 16 -1.47 -35.05 3.43
CA PRO A 16 -1.66 -35.20 2.00
C PRO A 16 -0.45 -35.98 1.47
N SER A 17 -0.67 -37.20 1.01
CA SER A 17 0.35 -37.92 0.23
C SER A 17 0.79 -37.02 -0.93
N SER A 18 2.11 -36.87 -1.10
CA SER A 18 2.73 -35.93 -2.06
C SER A 18 2.63 -36.39 -3.52
N GLY A 19 1.43 -36.81 -3.93
CA GLY A 19 1.10 -37.16 -5.31
C GLY A 19 0.58 -35.97 -6.11
N TRP A 20 0.29 -36.21 -7.39
CA TRP A 20 -0.16 -35.21 -8.36
C TRP A 20 -1.49 -34.53 -7.98
N SER A 21 -2.27 -35.15 -7.08
CA SER A 21 -3.52 -34.61 -6.54
C SER A 21 -3.35 -33.69 -5.32
N ALA A 22 -2.13 -33.48 -4.81
CA ALA A 22 -1.89 -32.62 -3.65
C ALA A 22 -2.11 -31.13 -3.96
N TYR A 23 -1.64 -30.65 -5.11
CA TYR A 23 -1.77 -29.25 -5.49
C TYR A 23 -3.21 -28.81 -5.79
N PRO A 24 -4.04 -29.58 -6.53
CA PRO A 24 -5.47 -29.28 -6.66
C PRO A 24 -6.20 -29.27 -5.32
N ARG A 25 -5.87 -30.19 -4.40
CA ARG A 25 -6.44 -30.23 -3.04
C ARG A 25 -6.06 -29.00 -2.21
N PHE A 26 -4.81 -28.56 -2.31
CA PHE A 26 -4.35 -27.31 -1.71
C PHE A 26 -5.17 -26.12 -2.20
N LEU A 27 -5.32 -25.96 -3.51
CA LEU A 27 -6.12 -24.87 -4.10
C LEU A 27 -7.59 -24.92 -3.65
N TRP A 28 -8.18 -26.12 -3.58
CA TRP A 28 -9.53 -26.29 -3.07
C TRP A 28 -9.65 -25.87 -1.60
N GLN A 29 -8.70 -26.28 -0.75
CA GLN A 29 -8.70 -25.87 0.66
C GLN A 29 -8.51 -24.37 0.84
N LEU A 30 -7.64 -23.74 0.03
CA LEU A 30 -7.51 -22.29 0.01
C LEU A 30 -8.83 -21.62 -0.33
N LEU A 31 -9.56 -22.13 -1.33
CA LEU A 31 -10.86 -21.59 -1.72
C LEU A 31 -11.89 -21.71 -0.59
N VAL A 32 -11.99 -22.89 0.05
CA VAL A 32 -12.89 -23.11 1.19
C VAL A 32 -12.53 -22.18 2.34
N LEU A 33 -11.26 -22.14 2.75
CA LEU A 33 -10.77 -21.29 3.83
C LEU A 33 -11.02 -19.80 3.53
N SER A 34 -10.86 -19.39 2.27
CA SER A 34 -11.10 -18.01 1.86
C SER A 34 -12.59 -17.62 1.97
N THR A 35 -13.52 -18.56 1.83
CA THR A 35 -14.97 -18.32 1.76
C THR A 35 -15.76 -18.68 3.02
N ASP A 36 -15.19 -19.45 3.95
CA ASP A 36 -15.87 -19.91 5.17
C ASP A 36 -15.70 -18.96 6.36
N GLY A 37 -16.76 -18.37 6.92
CA GLY A 37 -16.60 -17.41 8.01
C GLY A 37 -17.88 -17.06 8.77
N SER A 38 -17.76 -16.07 9.68
CA SER A 38 -18.89 -15.59 10.47
C SER A 38 -19.87 -14.73 9.66
N ALA A 39 -21.07 -14.49 10.18
CA ALA A 39 -22.03 -13.56 9.55
C ALA A 39 -21.44 -12.16 9.34
N LEU A 40 -20.60 -11.68 10.27
CA LEU A 40 -19.89 -10.41 10.12
C LEU A 40 -18.88 -10.44 8.98
N PHE A 41 -18.17 -11.56 8.80
CA PHE A 41 -17.27 -11.77 7.66
C PHE A 41 -18.06 -11.68 6.34
N TYR A 42 -19.19 -12.37 6.22
CA TYR A 42 -20.02 -12.27 5.02
C TYR A 42 -20.53 -10.86 4.77
N ALA A 43 -21.02 -10.17 5.81
CA ALA A 43 -21.46 -8.77 5.69
C ALA A 43 -20.33 -7.85 5.22
N TRP A 44 -19.12 -8.00 5.76
CA TRP A 44 -17.93 -7.26 5.34
C TRP A 44 -17.57 -7.53 3.87
N MET A 45 -17.51 -8.80 3.48
CA MET A 45 -17.19 -9.20 2.10
C MET A 45 -18.25 -8.72 1.11
N THR A 46 -19.54 -8.82 1.44
CA THR A 46 -20.64 -8.31 0.62
C THR A 46 -20.57 -6.80 0.48
N ALA A 47 -20.32 -6.06 1.56
CA ALA A 47 -20.18 -4.61 1.53
C ALA A 47 -19.02 -4.17 0.63
N LEU A 48 -17.84 -4.78 0.79
CA LEU A 48 -16.69 -4.50 -0.07
C LEU A 48 -16.96 -4.86 -1.54
N THR A 49 -17.60 -6.00 -1.79
CA THR A 49 -17.96 -6.42 -3.16
C THR A 49 -18.92 -5.43 -3.81
N ALA A 50 -19.93 -4.95 -3.07
CA ALA A 50 -20.85 -3.95 -3.58
C ALA A 50 -20.13 -2.64 -3.97
N VAL A 51 -19.21 -2.15 -3.13
CA VAL A 51 -18.41 -0.95 -3.44
C VAL A 51 -17.48 -1.19 -4.63
N ALA A 52 -16.84 -2.36 -4.73
CA ALA A 52 -16.01 -2.74 -5.87
C ALA A 52 -16.82 -2.76 -7.18
N LEU A 53 -18.05 -3.30 -7.16
CA LEU A 53 -18.93 -3.33 -8.32
C LEU A 53 -19.41 -1.92 -8.73
N VAL A 54 -19.66 -1.02 -7.78
CA VAL A 54 -19.96 0.39 -8.07
C VAL A 54 -18.78 1.06 -8.78
N GLY A 55 -17.55 0.82 -8.31
CA GLY A 55 -16.35 1.34 -8.95
C GLY A 55 -16.11 0.74 -10.34
N ALA A 56 -16.30 -0.57 -10.50
CA ALA A 56 -16.19 -1.23 -11.80
C ALA A 56 -17.24 -0.71 -12.81
N ASN A 57 -18.46 -0.44 -12.35
CA ASN A 57 -19.49 0.19 -13.17
C ASN A 57 -19.11 1.62 -13.58
N ALA A 58 -18.60 2.42 -12.65
CA ALA A 58 -18.13 3.78 -12.95
C ALA A 58 -16.96 3.77 -13.95
N TRP A 59 -16.03 2.81 -13.82
CA TRP A 59 -14.95 2.64 -14.79
C TRP A 59 -15.49 2.21 -16.16
N ALA A 60 -16.45 1.29 -16.22
CA ALA A 60 -17.09 0.90 -17.49
C ALA A 60 -17.74 2.11 -18.20
N GLN A 61 -18.37 3.02 -17.44
CA GLN A 61 -18.88 4.28 -17.99
C GLN A 61 -17.77 5.20 -18.49
N GLN A 62 -16.66 5.31 -17.75
CA GLN A 62 -15.47 6.06 -18.17
C GLN A 62 -14.86 5.50 -19.47
N LEU A 63 -14.85 4.18 -19.67
CA LEU A 63 -14.35 3.56 -20.91
C LEU A 63 -15.18 3.96 -22.12
N VAL A 64 -16.50 4.08 -21.97
CA VAL A 64 -17.42 4.43 -23.06
C VAL A 64 -17.41 5.94 -23.33
N GLN A 65 -17.42 6.76 -22.28
CA GLN A 65 -17.52 8.22 -22.39
C GLN A 65 -16.14 8.88 -22.57
N GLY A 66 -15.05 8.14 -22.35
CA GLY A 66 -13.68 8.63 -22.37
C GLY A 66 -13.28 9.35 -21.08
N MET A 67 -12.02 9.80 -21.02
CA MET A 67 -11.43 10.45 -19.84
C MET A 67 -12.08 11.80 -19.49
N THR A 68 -12.95 12.34 -20.34
CA THR A 68 -13.68 13.60 -20.12
C THR A 68 -14.59 13.59 -18.89
N VAL A 69 -14.98 12.40 -18.40
CA VAL A 69 -15.78 12.26 -17.16
C VAL A 69 -14.96 12.43 -15.89
N THR A 70 -13.64 12.52 -16.02
CA THR A 70 -12.71 12.79 -14.92
C THR A 70 -12.53 14.31 -14.74
N GLY A 71 -11.96 14.73 -13.62
CA GLY A 71 -11.56 16.12 -13.41
C GLY A 71 -10.22 16.48 -14.06
N MET A 72 -9.59 15.54 -14.77
CA MET A 72 -8.29 15.74 -15.41
C MET A 72 -8.40 16.62 -16.65
N THR A 73 -7.31 17.28 -16.98
CA THR A 73 -7.20 18.21 -18.11
C THR A 73 -5.88 18.00 -18.83
N ASP A 74 -5.69 18.68 -19.96
CA ASP A 74 -4.40 18.66 -20.68
C ASP A 74 -3.25 19.27 -19.84
N HIS A 75 -3.57 20.09 -18.83
CA HIS A 75 -2.58 20.64 -17.90
C HIS A 75 -2.31 19.71 -16.73
N VAL A 76 -3.36 19.13 -16.16
CA VAL A 76 -3.32 18.20 -15.02
C VAL A 76 -3.78 16.83 -15.50
N SER A 77 -2.85 16.11 -16.12
CA SER A 77 -3.13 14.82 -16.76
C SER A 77 -3.12 13.63 -15.79
N TRP A 78 -2.63 13.82 -14.56
CA TRP A 78 -2.63 12.82 -13.50
C TRP A 78 -3.40 13.34 -12.30
N GLY A 79 -4.56 12.74 -12.06
CA GLY A 79 -5.47 13.07 -10.96
C GLY A 79 -5.41 12.06 -9.82
N LEU A 80 -6.60 11.77 -9.28
CA LEU A 80 -6.79 10.92 -8.11
C LEU A 80 -6.26 9.50 -8.31
N TYR A 81 -6.27 8.97 -9.53
CA TYR A 81 -5.79 7.61 -9.83
C TYR A 81 -4.29 7.48 -9.58
N ILE A 82 -3.47 8.31 -10.23
CA ILE A 82 -2.01 8.29 -10.08
C ILE A 82 -1.58 8.74 -8.67
N ALA A 83 -2.33 9.63 -8.03
CA ALA A 83 -2.16 9.96 -6.61
C ALA A 83 -2.29 8.70 -5.72
N ASN A 84 -3.32 7.88 -5.92
CA ASN A 84 -3.51 6.65 -5.17
C ASN A 84 -2.51 5.56 -5.54
N PHE A 85 -2.17 5.41 -6.81
CA PHE A 85 -1.08 4.54 -7.27
C PHE A 85 0.21 4.83 -6.47
N THR A 86 0.62 6.10 -6.42
CA THR A 86 1.84 6.56 -5.76
C THR A 86 1.85 6.28 -4.27
N PHE A 87 0.71 6.44 -3.62
CA PHE A 87 0.52 6.06 -2.23
C PHE A 87 0.58 4.55 -2.03
N MET A 88 -0.05 3.77 -2.92
CA MET A 88 -0.18 2.33 -2.76
C MET A 88 1.13 1.58 -2.99
N VAL A 89 1.99 2.06 -3.89
CA VAL A 89 3.40 1.62 -3.96
C VAL A 89 4.07 1.80 -2.59
N GLY A 90 3.73 2.89 -1.87
CA GLY A 90 4.07 3.17 -0.45
C GLY A 90 3.73 2.02 0.47
N VAL A 91 2.44 1.72 0.52
CA VAL A 91 1.89 0.67 1.37
C VAL A 91 2.51 -0.69 1.04
N ALA A 92 2.76 -0.98 -0.24
CA ALA A 92 3.36 -2.24 -0.68
C ALA A 92 4.74 -2.51 -0.08
N ALA A 93 5.60 -1.48 -0.02
CA ALA A 93 6.93 -1.63 0.60
C ALA A 93 6.88 -1.71 2.14
N GLY A 94 5.71 -1.49 2.75
CA GLY A 94 5.51 -1.66 4.19
C GLY A 94 5.89 -3.04 4.72
N GLY A 95 5.75 -4.09 3.89
CA GLY A 95 6.13 -5.46 4.25
C GLY A 95 7.60 -5.59 4.69
N VAL A 96 8.50 -4.81 4.08
CA VAL A 96 9.94 -4.78 4.41
C VAL A 96 10.20 -4.46 5.88
N MET A 97 9.33 -3.64 6.49
CA MET A 97 9.47 -3.25 7.89
C MET A 97 9.26 -4.42 8.87
N MET A 98 8.71 -5.55 8.39
CA MET A 98 8.68 -6.80 9.13
C MET A 98 9.78 -7.77 8.70
N VAL A 99 10.12 -7.77 7.41
CA VAL A 99 11.15 -8.65 6.84
C VAL A 99 12.54 -8.35 7.39
N ILE A 100 12.94 -7.07 7.45
CA ILE A 100 14.29 -6.70 7.92
C ILE A 100 14.51 -7.17 9.38
N PRO A 101 13.64 -6.83 10.35
CA PRO A 101 13.79 -7.34 11.71
C PRO A 101 13.79 -8.87 11.82
N ALA A 102 12.95 -9.56 11.04
CA ALA A 102 12.88 -11.02 11.05
C ALA A 102 14.17 -11.66 10.50
N TYR A 103 14.57 -11.30 9.28
CA TYR A 103 15.61 -12.03 8.55
C TYR A 103 17.01 -11.43 8.66
N VAL A 104 17.13 -10.11 8.88
CA VAL A 104 18.42 -9.42 9.01
C VAL A 104 18.84 -9.35 10.48
N TYR A 105 17.92 -8.99 11.38
CA TYR A 105 18.19 -8.91 12.82
C TYR A 105 17.87 -10.20 13.59
N GLY A 106 17.31 -11.21 12.93
CA GLY A 106 17.05 -12.53 13.54
C GLY A 106 15.94 -12.51 14.59
N ASP A 107 15.01 -11.55 14.57
CA ASP A 107 13.90 -11.50 15.51
C ASP A 107 12.84 -12.55 15.13
N ARG A 108 12.92 -13.72 15.78
CA ARG A 108 12.01 -14.86 15.54
C ARG A 108 10.54 -14.49 15.67
N LYS A 109 10.18 -13.58 16.57
CA LYS A 109 8.78 -13.15 16.76
C LYS A 109 8.24 -12.34 15.57
N MET A 110 9.14 -11.78 14.77
CA MET A 110 8.77 -11.06 13.55
C MET A 110 8.46 -12.01 12.39
N HIS A 111 9.02 -13.23 12.36
CA HIS A 111 8.76 -14.19 11.28
C HIS A 111 7.27 -14.53 11.15
N ALA A 112 6.56 -14.65 12.27
CA ALA A 112 5.13 -14.91 12.27
C ALA A 112 4.33 -13.80 11.57
N VAL A 113 4.75 -12.54 11.70
CA VAL A 113 4.03 -11.40 11.11
C VAL A 113 4.49 -11.04 9.70
N VAL A 114 5.65 -11.52 9.24
CA VAL A 114 6.16 -11.27 7.88
C VAL A 114 5.13 -11.64 6.82
N ILE A 115 4.46 -12.78 6.97
CA ILE A 115 3.45 -13.26 6.01
C ILE A 115 2.34 -12.21 5.82
N ILE A 116 1.92 -11.54 6.90
CA ILE A 116 0.87 -10.51 6.83
C ILE A 116 1.33 -9.29 6.02
N GLY A 117 2.63 -8.97 6.09
CA GLY A 117 3.23 -7.87 5.35
C GLY A 117 3.39 -8.17 3.87
N GLU A 118 3.84 -9.38 3.55
CA GLU A 118 3.94 -9.83 2.16
C GLU A 118 2.55 -9.95 1.53
N MET A 119 1.53 -10.39 2.28
CA MET A 119 0.13 -10.39 1.81
C MET A 119 -0.42 -8.97 1.60
N LEU A 120 -0.05 -8.03 2.47
CA LEU A 120 -0.36 -6.61 2.27
C LEU A 120 0.31 -6.09 1.00
N ALA A 121 1.58 -6.45 0.78
CA ALA A 121 2.31 -6.07 -0.42
C ALA A 121 1.62 -6.58 -1.68
N VAL A 122 1.20 -7.86 -1.72
CA VAL A 122 0.42 -8.40 -2.85
C VAL A 122 -0.84 -7.57 -3.10
N ALA A 123 -1.65 -7.33 -2.07
CA ALA A 123 -2.89 -6.56 -2.22
C ALA A 123 -2.64 -5.13 -2.70
N ALA A 124 -1.65 -4.45 -2.12
CA ALA A 124 -1.26 -3.09 -2.48
C ALA A 124 -0.71 -3.01 -3.91
N ILE A 125 0.12 -3.95 -4.36
CA ILE A 125 0.64 -3.95 -5.74
C ILE A 125 -0.48 -4.18 -6.74
N VAL A 126 -1.42 -5.09 -6.45
CA VAL A 126 -2.61 -5.31 -7.29
C VAL A 126 -3.41 -4.01 -7.41
N MET A 127 -3.66 -3.32 -6.31
CA MET A 127 -4.30 -2.01 -6.33
C MET A 127 -3.52 -0.97 -7.13
N ALA A 128 -2.20 -0.90 -6.96
CA ALA A 128 -1.33 0.03 -7.69
C ALA A 128 -1.44 -0.20 -9.20
N MET A 129 -1.40 -1.45 -9.65
CA MET A 129 -1.59 -1.80 -11.07
C MET A 129 -3.00 -1.47 -11.57
N LEU A 130 -4.04 -1.67 -10.77
CA LEU A 130 -5.40 -1.28 -11.13
C LEU A 130 -5.53 0.24 -11.29
N PHE A 131 -4.89 1.04 -10.43
CA PHE A 131 -4.88 2.50 -10.57
C PHE A 131 -4.20 2.95 -11.86
N VAL A 132 -3.11 2.29 -12.27
CA VAL A 132 -2.49 2.55 -13.58
C VAL A 132 -3.43 2.15 -14.72
N LEU A 133 -4.10 1.00 -14.61
CA LEU A 133 -5.02 0.51 -15.64
C LEU A 133 -6.20 1.46 -15.88
N VAL A 134 -6.83 1.97 -14.81
CA VAL A 134 -7.99 2.87 -14.93
C VAL A 134 -7.63 4.28 -15.38
N ASP A 135 -6.36 4.66 -15.29
CA ASP A 135 -5.83 5.94 -15.78
C ASP A 135 -5.56 5.92 -17.29
N LEU A 136 -5.47 4.73 -17.91
CA LEU A 136 -5.27 4.61 -19.35
C LEU A 136 -6.51 5.03 -20.14
N GLY A 137 -6.35 5.99 -21.05
CA GLY A 137 -7.40 6.37 -22.00
C GLY A 137 -7.73 5.30 -23.05
N ARG A 138 -6.82 4.34 -23.29
CA ARG A 138 -7.01 3.19 -24.19
C ARG A 138 -6.52 1.88 -23.57
N PRO A 139 -7.26 1.32 -22.60
CA PRO A 139 -6.84 0.11 -21.90
C PRO A 139 -6.91 -1.13 -22.79
N ASP A 140 -7.60 -1.08 -23.93
CA ASP A 140 -7.55 -2.10 -25.00
C ASP A 140 -6.12 -2.34 -25.51
N ARG A 141 -5.23 -1.36 -25.35
CA ARG A 141 -3.82 -1.42 -25.76
C ARG A 141 -2.87 -1.78 -24.62
N PHE A 142 -3.39 -2.13 -23.44
CA PHE A 142 -2.57 -2.45 -22.26
C PHE A 142 -1.54 -3.57 -22.53
N TRP A 143 -1.86 -4.52 -23.41
CA TRP A 143 -0.96 -5.62 -23.79
C TRP A 143 0.37 -5.15 -24.39
N HIS A 144 0.47 -3.91 -24.90
CA HIS A 144 1.73 -3.34 -25.36
C HIS A 144 2.77 -3.18 -24.25
N LEU A 145 2.33 -3.18 -22.98
CA LEU A 145 3.19 -3.09 -21.81
C LEU A 145 3.80 -4.45 -21.41
N VAL A 146 3.44 -5.55 -22.09
CA VAL A 146 4.04 -6.86 -21.81
C VAL A 146 5.41 -6.98 -22.51
N PRO A 147 6.51 -7.19 -21.76
CA PRO A 147 7.83 -7.35 -22.35
C PRO A 147 7.88 -8.47 -23.39
N GLY A 148 8.43 -8.20 -24.57
CA GLY A 148 8.60 -9.18 -25.65
C GLY A 148 7.39 -9.39 -26.56
N LEU A 149 6.18 -8.98 -26.15
CA LEU A 149 4.98 -9.02 -27.02
C LEU A 149 4.64 -7.65 -27.59
N GLY A 150 4.79 -6.61 -26.77
CA GLY A 150 4.38 -5.25 -27.08
C GLY A 150 5.51 -4.27 -27.39
N GLN A 151 5.16 -2.98 -27.49
CA GLN A 151 6.13 -1.88 -27.59
C GLN A 151 6.44 -1.35 -26.19
N PHE A 152 7.25 -2.10 -25.45
CA PHE A 152 7.50 -1.86 -24.04
C PHE A 152 8.34 -0.60 -23.74
N ASN A 153 9.02 -0.02 -24.73
CA ASN A 153 9.83 1.22 -24.61
C ASN A 153 10.87 1.21 -23.47
N TRP A 154 11.36 0.04 -23.10
CA TRP A 154 12.43 -0.13 -22.11
C TRP A 154 13.81 -0.11 -22.79
N PRO A 155 14.84 0.57 -22.23
CA PRO A 155 14.89 1.22 -20.91
C PRO A 155 14.57 2.73 -20.90
N PHE A 156 14.08 3.31 -21.99
CA PHE A 156 13.96 4.76 -22.13
C PHE A 156 12.77 5.40 -21.38
N SER A 157 11.73 4.63 -21.10
CA SER A 157 10.55 5.11 -20.36
C SER A 157 10.60 4.72 -18.88
N MET A 158 10.47 5.70 -17.98
CA MET A 158 10.36 5.44 -16.53
C MET A 158 9.10 4.66 -16.16
N LEU A 159 7.99 4.85 -16.89
CA LEU A 159 6.78 4.04 -16.69
C LEU A 159 7.01 2.56 -17.03
N ALA A 160 7.87 2.26 -18.01
CA ALA A 160 8.22 0.87 -18.32
C ALA A 160 9.03 0.23 -17.18
N TRP A 161 9.91 1.00 -16.53
CA TRP A 161 10.60 0.54 -15.33
C TRP A 161 9.62 0.25 -14.18
N ASP A 162 8.61 1.11 -13.97
CA ASP A 162 7.55 0.88 -12.97
C ASP A 162 6.82 -0.46 -13.23
N VAL A 163 6.49 -0.77 -14.49
CA VAL A 163 5.88 -2.07 -14.86
C VAL A 163 6.79 -3.23 -14.46
N LEU A 164 8.10 -3.16 -14.72
CA LEU A 164 9.05 -4.22 -14.34
C LEU A 164 9.14 -4.40 -12.82
N VAL A 165 9.31 -3.31 -12.07
CA VAL A 165 9.52 -3.41 -10.63
C VAL A 165 8.25 -3.85 -9.91
N LEU A 166 7.06 -3.39 -10.33
CA LEU A 166 5.81 -3.80 -9.71
C LEU A 166 5.49 -5.27 -9.97
N ASN A 167 5.60 -5.73 -11.22
CA ASN A 167 5.37 -7.14 -11.56
C ASN A 167 6.44 -8.05 -10.93
N GLY A 168 7.71 -7.63 -10.94
CA GLY A 168 8.79 -8.36 -10.27
C GLY A 168 8.53 -8.51 -8.77
N TYR A 169 8.10 -7.44 -8.10
CA TYR A 169 7.79 -7.49 -6.68
C TYR A 169 6.58 -8.38 -6.40
N LEU A 170 5.53 -8.30 -7.22
CA LEU A 170 4.36 -9.17 -7.10
C LEU A 170 4.73 -10.64 -7.21
N LEU A 171 5.54 -11.01 -8.23
CA LEU A 171 5.99 -12.38 -8.41
C LEU A 171 6.86 -12.87 -7.25
N LEU A 172 7.73 -12.02 -6.70
CA LEU A 172 8.53 -12.36 -5.52
C LEU A 172 7.63 -12.64 -4.30
N ASN A 173 6.70 -11.73 -4.00
CA ASN A 173 5.79 -11.89 -2.85
C ASN A 173 4.87 -13.12 -3.03
N LEU A 174 4.33 -13.34 -4.23
CA LEU A 174 3.50 -14.52 -4.54
C LEU A 174 4.30 -15.82 -4.41
N HIS A 175 5.56 -15.85 -4.85
CA HIS A 175 6.44 -17.00 -4.70
C HIS A 175 6.74 -17.29 -3.22
N ILE A 176 7.17 -16.28 -2.45
CA ILE A 176 7.49 -16.41 -1.03
C ILE A 176 6.26 -16.89 -0.25
N CYS A 177 5.14 -16.19 -0.39
CA CYS A 177 3.89 -16.52 0.28
C CYS A 177 3.35 -17.90 -0.14
N GLY A 178 3.30 -18.15 -1.44
CA GLY A 178 2.78 -19.39 -2.01
C GLY A 178 3.61 -20.61 -1.59
N TYR A 179 4.94 -20.49 -1.58
CA TYR A 179 5.83 -21.54 -1.11
C TYR A 179 5.62 -21.87 0.38
N LEU A 180 5.55 -20.84 1.24
CA LEU A 180 5.32 -21.01 2.68
C LEU A 180 3.94 -21.64 2.96
N LEU A 181 2.90 -21.19 2.24
CA LEU A 181 1.56 -21.76 2.33
C LEU A 181 1.49 -23.22 1.89
N TYR A 182 2.10 -23.54 0.74
CA TYR A 182 2.07 -24.89 0.20
C TYR A 182 2.87 -25.88 1.05
N THR A 183 4.05 -25.48 1.55
CA THR A 183 4.85 -26.34 2.44
C THR A 183 4.16 -26.59 3.78
N HIS A 184 3.50 -25.58 4.33
CA HIS A 184 2.67 -25.73 5.51
C HIS A 184 1.49 -26.68 5.28
N PHE A 185 0.78 -26.56 4.14
CA PHE A 185 -0.29 -27.48 3.77
C PHE A 185 0.19 -28.95 3.69
N LEU A 186 1.41 -29.16 3.20
CA LEU A 186 2.02 -30.50 3.17
C LEU A 186 2.51 -30.99 4.56
N GLY A 187 2.40 -30.18 5.61
CA GLY A 187 2.92 -30.50 6.94
C GLY A 187 4.45 -30.60 6.99
N ARG A 188 5.15 -29.88 6.11
CA ARG A 188 6.62 -29.92 6.00
C ARG A 188 7.24 -28.62 6.47
N ALA A 189 8.40 -28.72 7.11
CA ALA A 189 9.21 -27.53 7.40
C ALA A 189 9.70 -26.89 6.07
N PRO A 190 9.51 -25.57 5.89
CA PRO A 190 9.95 -24.89 4.67
C PRO A 190 11.48 -24.89 4.58
N ALA A 191 12.01 -25.32 3.44
CA ALA A 191 13.45 -25.39 3.25
C ALA A 191 14.00 -23.98 2.91
N PRO A 192 14.96 -23.43 3.69
CA PRO A 192 15.44 -22.05 3.55
C PRO A 192 15.90 -21.68 2.14
N ARG A 193 16.53 -22.62 1.41
CA ARG A 193 17.04 -22.42 0.05
C ARG A 193 15.98 -21.95 -0.97
N TRP A 194 14.70 -22.22 -0.74
CA TRP A 194 13.62 -21.93 -1.70
C TRP A 194 12.93 -20.60 -1.48
N TYR A 195 13.13 -19.95 -0.33
CA TYR A 195 12.48 -18.67 -0.02
C TYR A 195 13.44 -17.61 0.52
N VAL A 196 14.48 -17.97 1.30
CA VAL A 196 15.41 -16.99 1.89
C VAL A 196 16.13 -16.13 0.84
N PRO A 197 16.68 -16.67 -0.26
CA PRO A 197 17.27 -15.83 -1.30
C PRO A 197 16.27 -14.83 -1.91
N PHE A 198 15.01 -15.27 -2.09
CA PHE A 198 13.95 -14.43 -2.63
C PHE A 198 13.49 -13.36 -1.63
N VAL A 199 13.55 -13.63 -0.33
CA VAL A 199 13.31 -12.63 0.72
C VAL A 199 14.37 -11.54 0.71
N PHE A 200 15.66 -11.88 0.61
CA PHE A 200 16.71 -10.85 0.48
C PHE A 200 16.57 -10.05 -0.82
N LEU A 201 16.21 -10.72 -1.91
CA LEU A 201 15.90 -10.05 -3.17
C LEU A 201 14.67 -9.14 -3.03
N SER A 202 13.62 -9.55 -2.31
CA SER A 202 12.41 -8.75 -2.10
C SER A 202 12.67 -7.49 -1.29
N ILE A 203 13.60 -7.52 -0.32
CA ILE A 203 14.05 -6.30 0.40
C ILE A 203 14.62 -5.28 -0.58
N ALA A 204 15.54 -5.69 -1.46
CA ALA A 204 16.13 -4.81 -2.47
C ALA A 204 15.05 -4.30 -3.46
N TRP A 205 14.14 -5.19 -3.85
CA TRP A 205 13.07 -4.89 -4.79
C TRP A 205 12.05 -3.89 -4.22
N ALA A 206 11.76 -3.96 -2.93
CA ALA A 206 10.87 -3.04 -2.26
C ALA A 206 11.45 -1.62 -2.15
N ILE A 207 12.77 -1.48 -2.01
CA ILE A 207 13.46 -0.19 -2.14
C ILE A 207 13.36 0.28 -3.60
N SER A 208 13.52 -0.64 -4.55
CA SER A 208 13.45 -0.34 -5.99
C SER A 208 12.10 0.19 -6.44
N ILE A 209 10.97 -0.41 -6.03
CA ILE A 209 9.62 0.07 -6.42
C ILE A 209 9.42 1.54 -6.00
N HIS A 210 9.91 1.93 -4.83
CA HIS A 210 9.82 3.32 -4.37
C HIS A 210 10.71 4.25 -5.15
N THR A 211 11.93 3.82 -5.39
CA THR A 211 12.94 4.63 -6.05
C THR A 211 12.57 4.87 -7.50
N VAL A 212 12.08 3.85 -8.22
CA VAL A 212 11.64 3.97 -9.62
C VAL A 212 10.42 4.86 -9.73
N THR A 213 9.40 4.68 -8.87
CA THR A 213 8.23 5.55 -8.88
C THR A 213 8.60 6.99 -8.48
N ALA A 214 9.57 7.21 -7.59
CA ALA A 214 10.07 8.56 -7.32
C ALA A 214 10.80 9.16 -8.53
N PHE A 215 11.59 8.35 -9.24
CA PHE A 215 12.30 8.77 -10.46
C PHE A 215 11.36 9.03 -11.64
N LEU A 216 10.19 8.40 -11.68
CA LEU A 216 9.12 8.77 -12.62
C LEU A 216 8.77 10.26 -12.49
N TYR A 217 8.68 10.77 -11.27
CA TYR A 217 8.38 12.18 -11.00
C TYR A 217 9.62 13.06 -11.18
N SER A 218 10.73 12.74 -10.52
CA SER A 218 11.91 13.61 -10.54
C SER A 218 12.60 13.67 -11.89
N GLY A 219 12.40 12.66 -12.74
CA GLY A 219 12.88 12.62 -14.13
C GLY A 219 12.15 13.61 -15.05
N LEU A 220 11.01 14.16 -14.64
CA LEU A 220 10.29 15.19 -15.39
C LEU A 220 10.90 16.58 -15.11
N GLY A 221 12.06 16.86 -15.70
CA GLY A 221 12.80 18.11 -15.48
C GLY A 221 12.01 19.40 -15.80
N GLY A 222 10.95 19.31 -16.60
CA GLY A 222 10.04 20.42 -16.86
C GLY A 222 9.02 20.70 -15.74
N ARG A 223 9.02 19.92 -14.65
CA ARG A 223 8.10 20.04 -13.52
C ARG A 223 8.90 20.30 -12.24
N PRO A 224 9.17 21.57 -11.90
CA PRO A 224 10.06 21.96 -10.82
C PRO A 224 9.76 21.24 -9.50
N LEU A 225 8.52 21.28 -8.99
CA LEU A 225 8.17 20.66 -7.69
C LEU A 225 8.62 19.19 -7.55
N TRP A 226 8.59 18.42 -8.63
CA TRP A 226 9.03 17.03 -8.62
C TRP A 226 10.52 16.87 -8.87
N ASN A 227 11.15 17.80 -9.58
CA ASN A 227 12.56 17.76 -9.93
C ASN A 227 13.44 18.11 -8.72
N SER A 228 13.44 17.22 -7.72
CA SER A 228 14.21 17.33 -6.49
C SER A 228 14.94 16.03 -6.20
N ALA A 229 16.22 16.14 -5.83
CA ALA A 229 17.01 14.99 -5.39
C ALA A 229 16.49 14.38 -4.07
N LEU A 230 15.70 15.13 -3.30
CA LEU A 230 15.10 14.65 -2.05
C LEU A 230 13.92 13.71 -2.28
N LEU A 231 13.36 13.66 -3.49
CA LEU A 231 12.10 12.97 -3.74
C LEU A 231 12.19 11.46 -3.48
N ALA A 232 13.23 10.79 -3.95
CA ALA A 232 13.40 9.35 -3.71
C ALA A 232 13.58 8.99 -2.22
N PRO A 233 14.47 9.65 -1.45
CA PRO A 233 14.52 9.48 0.00
C PRO A 233 13.18 9.74 0.71
N ARG A 234 12.43 10.76 0.28
CA ARG A 234 11.12 11.11 0.84
C ARG A 234 10.05 10.04 0.56
N PHE A 235 10.07 9.44 -0.62
CA PHE A 235 9.18 8.32 -0.95
C PHE A 235 9.44 7.11 -0.03
N LEU A 236 10.71 6.80 0.23
CA LEU A 236 11.07 5.72 1.16
C LEU A 236 10.64 6.05 2.60
N ALA A 237 10.88 7.27 3.08
CA ALA A 237 10.46 7.69 4.42
C ALA A 237 8.95 7.57 4.62
N SER A 238 8.15 8.11 3.69
CA SER A 238 6.69 8.04 3.74
C SER A 238 6.14 6.61 3.58
N ALA A 239 6.81 5.74 2.82
CA ALA A 239 6.48 4.31 2.75
C ALA A 239 6.69 3.61 4.10
N PHE A 240 7.80 3.92 4.79
CA PHE A 240 8.11 3.38 6.11
C PHE A 240 7.27 4.00 7.23
N VAL A 241 6.44 4.99 6.92
CA VAL A 241 5.40 5.52 7.80
C VAL A 241 4.06 4.82 7.51
N SER A 242 3.58 4.88 6.27
CA SER A 242 2.26 4.35 5.88
C SER A 242 2.14 2.82 6.04
N GLY A 243 3.18 2.07 5.66
CA GLY A 243 3.19 0.61 5.76
C GLY A 243 3.01 0.08 7.20
N PRO A 244 3.92 0.41 8.13
CA PRO A 244 3.79 0.04 9.54
C PRO A 244 2.50 0.57 10.19
N ALA A 245 2.06 1.78 9.85
CA ALA A 245 0.83 2.34 10.39
C ALA A 245 -0.39 1.48 10.01
N PHE A 246 -0.49 1.10 8.74
CA PHE A 246 -1.53 0.20 8.28
C PHE A 246 -1.44 -1.17 8.95
N LEU A 247 -0.24 -1.76 9.03
CA LEU A 247 -0.03 -3.07 9.64
C LEU A 247 -0.42 -3.10 11.13
N VAL A 248 -0.11 -2.04 11.88
CA VAL A 248 -0.56 -1.93 13.28
C VAL A 248 -2.08 -1.93 13.37
N VAL A 249 -2.78 -1.17 12.52
CA VAL A 249 -4.24 -1.16 12.47
C VAL A 249 -4.77 -2.55 12.08
N ALA A 250 -4.24 -3.15 11.02
CA ALA A 250 -4.64 -4.45 10.51
C ALA A 250 -4.48 -5.56 11.55
N MET A 251 -3.36 -5.58 12.31
CA MET A 251 -3.15 -6.56 13.38
C MET A 251 -4.15 -6.40 14.54
N HIS A 252 -4.54 -5.17 14.89
CA HIS A 252 -5.55 -4.95 15.93
C HIS A 252 -6.95 -5.38 15.46
N VAL A 253 -7.29 -5.11 14.19
CA VAL A 253 -8.53 -5.59 13.56
C VAL A 253 -8.53 -7.12 13.51
N ALA A 254 -7.45 -7.73 13.06
CA ALA A 254 -7.29 -9.18 12.99
C ALA A 254 -7.38 -9.85 14.36
N LYS A 255 -6.78 -9.27 15.40
CA LYS A 255 -6.96 -9.75 16.78
C LYS A 255 -8.42 -9.71 17.22
N ARG A 256 -9.13 -8.63 16.94
CA ARG A 256 -10.52 -8.43 17.39
C ARG A 256 -11.51 -9.34 16.69
N PHE A 257 -11.34 -9.57 15.39
CA PHE A 257 -12.35 -10.27 14.57
C PHE A 257 -11.94 -11.68 14.13
N ALA A 258 -10.63 -11.98 14.09
CA ALA A 258 -10.12 -13.29 13.70
C ALA A 258 -9.38 -14.02 14.84
N GLY A 259 -9.30 -13.43 16.04
CA GLY A 259 -8.62 -14.04 17.20
C GLY A 259 -7.11 -14.21 17.03
N LEU A 260 -6.51 -13.62 16.00
CA LEU A 260 -5.08 -13.75 15.72
C LEU A 260 -4.27 -12.97 16.75
N ALA A 261 -3.55 -13.66 17.63
CA ALA A 261 -2.75 -13.10 18.72
C ALA A 261 -1.44 -12.45 18.24
N LEU A 262 -1.52 -11.56 17.26
CA LEU A 262 -0.36 -10.92 16.60
C LEU A 262 0.10 -9.64 17.34
N THR A 263 -0.60 -9.28 18.41
CA THR A 263 -0.28 -8.11 19.23
C THR A 263 0.77 -8.46 20.27
N GLY A 264 1.81 -7.64 20.40
CA GLY A 264 2.93 -7.90 21.30
C GLY A 264 4.20 -7.34 20.69
N ARG A 265 5.30 -8.10 20.76
CA ARG A 265 6.61 -7.67 20.23
C ARG A 265 6.56 -7.12 18.79
N PRO A 266 5.82 -7.72 17.84
CA PRO A 266 5.68 -7.15 16.50
C PRO A 266 5.15 -5.72 16.47
N VAL A 267 4.08 -5.44 17.21
CA VAL A 267 3.53 -4.08 17.35
C VAL A 267 4.55 -3.15 18.00
N HIS A 268 5.28 -3.60 19.04
CA HIS A 268 6.30 -2.76 19.68
C HIS A 268 7.42 -2.35 18.70
N VAL A 269 7.89 -3.28 17.87
CA VAL A 269 8.90 -3.03 16.84
C VAL A 269 8.37 -2.05 15.79
N LEU A 270 7.19 -2.30 15.22
CA LEU A 270 6.58 -1.41 14.23
C LEU A 270 6.32 -0.01 14.77
N VAL A 271 5.85 0.12 16.01
CA VAL A 271 5.68 1.43 16.67
C VAL A 271 7.03 2.11 16.92
N GLY A 272 8.08 1.34 17.21
CA GLY A 272 9.44 1.87 17.31
C GLY A 272 9.93 2.46 15.99
N ILE A 273 9.72 1.74 14.89
CA ILE A 273 10.02 2.21 13.53
C ILE A 273 9.21 3.47 13.22
N LEU A 274 7.88 3.44 13.44
CA LEU A 274 6.97 4.56 13.19
C LEU A 274 7.40 5.85 13.90
N LYS A 275 7.83 5.76 15.16
CA LYS A 275 8.29 6.92 15.93
C LYS A 275 9.43 7.65 15.22
N VAL A 276 10.40 6.90 14.69
CA VAL A 276 11.54 7.47 13.98
C VAL A 276 11.13 7.96 12.60
N THR A 277 10.41 7.13 11.85
CA THR A 277 10.10 7.42 10.44
C THR A 277 9.11 8.58 10.29
N VAL A 278 8.19 8.78 11.24
CA VAL A 278 7.26 9.93 11.19
C VAL A 278 7.99 11.26 11.38
N LEU A 279 8.96 11.32 12.29
CA LEU A 279 9.78 12.51 12.49
C LEU A 279 10.70 12.77 11.29
N LEU A 280 11.27 11.71 10.72
CA LEU A 280 12.06 11.81 9.50
C LEU A 280 11.22 12.34 8.32
N ASN A 281 9.99 11.83 8.15
CA ASN A 281 9.08 12.31 7.11
C ASN A 281 8.74 13.80 7.31
N LEU A 282 8.38 14.21 8.53
CA LEU A 282 8.11 15.62 8.86
C LEU A 282 9.33 16.51 8.61
N PHE A 283 10.52 16.03 8.96
CA PHE A 283 11.77 16.75 8.70
C PHE A 283 12.04 16.90 7.20
N MET A 284 11.79 15.87 6.39
CA MET A 284 11.92 15.94 4.94
C MET A 284 10.91 16.91 4.31
N VAL A 285 9.66 16.90 4.78
CA VAL A 285 8.63 17.88 4.37
C VAL A 285 9.09 19.30 4.71
N LEU A 286 9.58 19.52 5.93
CA LEU A 286 10.11 20.81 6.35
C LEU A 286 11.31 21.26 5.50
N SER A 287 12.21 20.33 5.16
CA SER A 287 13.37 20.61 4.31
C SER A 287 12.96 21.02 2.90
N GLU A 288 11.94 20.37 2.35
CA GLU A 288 11.38 20.74 1.04
C GLU A 288 10.71 22.11 1.11
N VAL A 289 9.86 22.37 2.10
CA VAL A 289 9.25 23.69 2.33
C VAL A 289 10.32 24.76 2.47
N PHE A 290 11.36 24.53 3.26
CA PHE A 290 12.48 25.46 3.36
C PHE A 290 13.12 25.72 2.00
N THR A 291 13.46 24.67 1.25
CA THR A 291 14.12 24.79 -0.06
C THR A 291 13.27 25.57 -1.06
N GLU A 292 11.97 25.27 -1.11
CA GLU A 292 11.00 25.85 -2.05
C GLU A 292 10.70 27.33 -1.77
N PHE A 293 10.60 27.71 -0.49
CA PHE A 293 10.28 29.09 -0.08
C PHE A 293 11.51 29.97 0.13
N TYR A 294 12.64 29.42 0.55
CA TYR A 294 13.87 30.16 0.79
C TYR A 294 14.72 30.31 -0.48
N GLY A 295 14.89 29.24 -1.25
CA GLY A 295 15.77 29.22 -2.42
C GLY A 295 15.31 30.15 -3.55
N GLY A 296 14.00 30.35 -3.69
CA GLY A 296 13.40 31.10 -4.79
C GLY A 296 13.52 30.37 -6.15
N GLY A 297 12.62 30.66 -7.08
CA GLY A 297 12.67 30.13 -8.46
C GLY A 297 11.34 29.61 -8.99
N ALA A 298 11.39 28.81 -10.05
CA ALA A 298 10.20 28.21 -10.69
C ALA A 298 9.46 27.21 -9.77
N HIS A 299 10.20 26.57 -8.89
CA HIS A 299 9.76 25.73 -7.76
C HIS A 299 8.74 26.44 -6.85
N THR A 300 9.05 27.69 -6.49
CA THR A 300 8.27 28.48 -5.54
C THR A 300 6.81 28.70 -5.96
N ALA A 301 6.48 28.74 -7.26
CA ALA A 301 5.11 28.95 -7.70
C ALA A 301 4.20 27.77 -7.34
N SER A 302 4.67 26.54 -7.57
CA SER A 302 3.92 25.32 -7.26
C SER A 302 3.75 25.14 -5.75
N ALA A 303 4.83 25.37 -4.99
CA ALA A 303 4.80 25.33 -3.53
C ALA A 303 3.90 26.43 -2.93
N ARG A 304 3.92 27.65 -3.48
CA ARG A 304 3.00 28.72 -3.06
C ARG A 304 1.55 28.35 -3.32
N TYR A 305 1.22 27.88 -4.52
CA TYR A 305 -0.12 27.41 -4.84
C TYR A 305 -0.60 26.34 -3.85
N LEU A 306 0.25 25.37 -3.54
CA LEU A 306 -0.07 24.29 -2.61
C LEU A 306 -0.35 24.80 -1.18
N PHE A 307 0.54 25.60 -0.60
CA PHE A 307 0.48 25.94 0.83
C PHE A 307 -0.34 27.21 1.15
N VAL A 308 -0.35 28.20 0.25
CA VAL A 308 -0.98 29.50 0.51
C VAL A 308 -1.91 29.97 -0.61
N GLY A 309 -1.98 29.23 -1.70
CA GLY A 309 -2.69 29.63 -2.92
C GLY A 309 -1.86 30.55 -3.81
N LEU A 310 -2.32 30.73 -5.05
CA LEU A 310 -1.65 31.54 -6.06
C LEU A 310 -2.69 32.21 -6.97
N HIS A 311 -2.60 33.54 -7.12
CA HIS A 311 -3.51 34.34 -7.96
C HIS A 311 -5.02 34.08 -7.72
N GLY A 312 -5.42 33.86 -6.46
CA GLY A 312 -6.81 33.57 -6.10
C GLY A 312 -7.22 32.09 -6.20
N HIS A 313 -6.34 31.22 -6.71
CA HIS A 313 -6.54 29.78 -6.75
C HIS A 313 -5.99 29.13 -5.47
N HIS A 314 -6.77 28.25 -4.86
CA HIS A 314 -6.48 27.68 -3.53
C HIS A 314 -7.11 26.29 -3.32
N ALA A 315 -7.49 25.56 -4.37
CA ALA A 315 -8.17 24.26 -4.25
C ALA A 315 -7.38 23.21 -3.44
N LEU A 316 -6.04 23.24 -3.49
CA LEU A 316 -5.19 22.28 -2.78
C LEU A 316 -4.79 22.73 -1.36
N VAL A 317 -5.00 24.00 -1.00
CA VAL A 317 -4.62 24.54 0.32
C VAL A 317 -5.27 23.76 1.48
N PRO A 318 -6.59 23.46 1.45
CA PRO A 318 -7.20 22.67 2.52
C PRO A 318 -6.62 21.25 2.64
N TRP A 319 -6.22 20.64 1.52
CA TRP A 319 -5.66 19.29 1.50
C TRP A 319 -4.32 19.24 2.22
N ILE A 320 -3.37 20.10 1.85
CA ILE A 320 -2.03 20.05 2.44
C ILE A 320 -2.05 20.40 3.93
N TRP A 321 -2.83 21.39 4.34
CA TRP A 321 -2.93 21.75 5.76
C TRP A 321 -3.61 20.67 6.59
N THR A 322 -4.59 19.96 6.02
CA THR A 322 -5.16 18.76 6.66
C THR A 322 -4.09 17.68 6.81
N ALA A 323 -3.29 17.42 5.77
CA ALA A 323 -2.21 16.44 5.82
C ALA A 323 -1.17 16.76 6.90
N VAL A 324 -0.71 18.02 6.93
CA VAL A 324 0.25 18.52 7.92
C VAL A 324 -0.32 18.40 9.33
N ALA A 325 -1.57 18.82 9.55
CA ALA A 325 -2.23 18.71 10.84
C ALA A 325 -2.33 17.26 11.31
N LEU A 326 -2.76 16.35 10.43
CA LEU A 326 -2.87 14.92 10.73
C LEU A 326 -1.50 14.32 11.08
N ASN A 327 -0.47 14.58 10.27
CA ASN A 327 0.87 14.03 10.47
C ASN A 327 1.57 14.59 11.72
N VAL A 328 1.42 15.89 12.01
CA VAL A 328 1.99 16.51 13.22
C VAL A 328 1.26 16.01 14.47
N PHE A 329 -0.07 15.96 14.44
CA PHE A 329 -0.86 15.51 15.57
C PHE A 329 -0.64 14.01 15.85
N SER A 330 -0.60 13.18 14.82
CA SER A 330 -0.33 11.75 14.99
C SER A 330 1.11 11.48 15.46
N ALA A 331 2.10 12.26 15.01
CA ALA A 331 3.45 12.21 15.55
C ALA A 331 3.45 12.56 17.04
N ALA A 332 2.79 13.63 17.46
CA ALA A 332 2.66 13.98 18.88
C ALA A 332 2.00 12.86 19.70
N MET A 333 0.92 12.25 19.18
CA MET A 333 0.25 11.11 19.83
C MET A 333 1.17 9.89 19.99
N LEU A 334 1.96 9.56 18.96
CA LEU A 334 2.90 8.43 19.01
C LEU A 334 3.94 8.62 20.12
N TYR A 335 4.28 9.86 20.47
CA TYR A 335 5.25 10.15 21.54
C TYR A 335 4.63 10.26 22.94
N LEU A 336 3.31 10.09 23.09
CA LEU A 336 2.67 10.06 24.41
C LEU A 336 3.19 8.90 25.27
N PRO A 337 3.48 9.14 26.57
CA PRO A 337 3.81 8.08 27.51
C PRO A 337 2.71 7.01 27.55
N GLY A 338 3.10 5.74 27.51
CA GLY A 338 2.14 4.63 27.57
C GLY A 338 1.26 4.43 26.32
N ILE A 339 1.55 5.09 25.18
CA ILE A 339 0.77 4.91 23.93
C ILE A 339 0.59 3.44 23.53
N ARG A 340 1.59 2.60 23.82
CA ARG A 340 1.61 1.18 23.48
C ARG A 340 0.65 0.34 24.32
N GLU A 341 0.27 0.82 25.50
CA GLU A 341 -0.68 0.18 26.40
C GLU A 341 -2.12 0.56 26.04
N ARG A 342 -2.31 1.70 25.36
CA ARG A 342 -3.60 2.26 24.98
C ARG A 342 -3.94 1.93 23.54
N ALA A 343 -4.40 0.69 23.29
CA ALA A 343 -4.68 0.18 21.95
C ALA A 343 -5.55 1.11 21.09
N GLY A 344 -6.61 1.70 21.65
CA GLY A 344 -7.48 2.63 20.92
C GLY A 344 -6.76 3.91 20.47
N LEU A 345 -5.90 4.48 21.33
CA LEU A 345 -5.13 5.68 21.03
C LEU A 345 -4.03 5.39 20.01
N LEU A 346 -3.39 4.23 20.11
CA LEU A 346 -2.40 3.77 19.13
C LEU A 346 -3.03 3.56 17.75
N VAL A 347 -4.17 2.86 17.68
CA VAL A 347 -4.90 2.65 16.42
C VAL A 347 -5.33 3.97 15.80
N LEU A 348 -5.82 4.91 16.61
CA LEU A 348 -6.17 6.26 16.14
C LEU A 348 -4.94 6.99 15.59
N ALA A 349 -3.81 6.99 16.30
CA ALA A 349 -2.58 7.63 15.83
C ALA A 349 -2.10 7.03 14.50
N CYS A 350 -2.10 5.69 14.36
CA CYS A 350 -1.75 5.02 13.12
C CYS A 350 -2.74 5.35 11.98
N ALA A 351 -4.04 5.42 12.25
CA ALA A 351 -5.03 5.79 11.24
C ALA A 351 -4.86 7.24 10.76
N LEU A 352 -4.65 8.19 11.68
CA LEU A 352 -4.41 9.59 11.34
C LEU A 352 -3.11 9.76 10.54
N THR A 353 -2.03 9.10 10.93
CA THR A 353 -0.78 9.06 10.16
C THR A 353 -0.99 8.49 8.76
N PHE A 354 -1.71 7.38 8.64
CA PHE A 354 -1.95 6.74 7.34
C PHE A 354 -2.74 7.66 6.40
N VAL A 355 -3.80 8.30 6.89
CA VAL A 355 -4.61 9.27 6.13
C VAL A 355 -3.81 10.54 5.83
N GLY A 356 -3.03 11.04 6.78
CA GLY A 356 -2.18 12.22 6.59
C GLY A 356 -1.16 12.02 5.47
N VAL A 357 -0.45 10.89 5.48
CA VAL A 357 0.49 10.51 4.40
C VAL A 357 -0.23 10.26 3.08
N TRP A 358 -1.44 9.69 3.09
CA TRP A 358 -2.25 9.51 1.88
C TRP A 358 -2.60 10.84 1.22
N ILE A 359 -3.02 11.83 2.01
CA ILE A 359 -3.29 13.17 1.49
C ILE A 359 -2.00 13.84 1.00
N GLU A 360 -0.95 13.81 1.83
CA GLU A 360 0.34 14.43 1.53
C GLU A 360 0.92 13.92 0.21
N LYS A 361 0.98 12.59 0.04
CA LYS A 361 1.60 11.96 -1.13
C LYS A 361 0.68 11.97 -2.35
N GLY A 362 -0.63 11.89 -2.15
CA GLY A 362 -1.60 11.92 -3.24
C GLY A 362 -1.83 13.35 -3.71
N MET A 363 -2.79 14.02 -3.08
CA MET A 363 -3.21 15.37 -3.47
C MET A 363 -2.13 16.43 -3.23
N GLY A 364 -1.27 16.23 -2.24
CA GLY A 364 -0.25 17.21 -1.82
C GLY A 364 1.05 17.17 -2.62
N LEU A 365 1.32 16.12 -3.39
CA LEU A 365 2.59 15.96 -4.12
C LEU A 365 2.38 15.83 -5.64
N VAL A 366 1.44 14.99 -6.07
CA VAL A 366 1.25 14.71 -7.51
C VAL A 366 0.63 15.94 -8.20
N ILE A 367 -0.52 16.38 -7.73
CA ILE A 367 -1.30 17.42 -8.41
C ILE A 367 -0.60 18.79 -8.48
N PRO A 368 0.01 19.32 -7.39
CA PRO A 368 0.67 20.63 -7.47
C PRO A 368 1.90 20.61 -8.37
N GLY A 369 2.47 19.43 -8.69
CA GLY A 369 3.54 19.32 -9.68
C GLY A 369 3.13 19.77 -11.08
N PHE A 370 1.82 19.80 -11.38
CA PHE A 370 1.28 20.31 -12.63
C PHE A 370 0.90 21.80 -12.60
N ILE A 371 0.82 22.41 -11.41
CA ILE A 371 0.18 23.72 -11.21
C ILE A 371 1.18 24.68 -10.53
N PRO A 372 1.61 25.76 -11.21
CA PRO A 372 1.21 26.18 -12.56
C PRO A 372 1.79 25.28 -13.66
N SER A 373 1.18 25.32 -14.84
CA SER A 373 1.66 24.60 -16.02
C SER A 373 3.01 25.15 -16.50
N THR A 374 3.69 24.45 -17.41
CA THR A 374 4.93 24.95 -18.04
C THR A 374 4.71 26.25 -18.84
N LEU A 375 3.47 26.53 -19.22
CA LEU A 375 3.04 27.78 -19.85
C LEU A 375 2.58 28.84 -18.84
N HIS A 376 2.77 28.58 -17.54
CA HIS A 376 2.39 29.43 -16.42
C HIS A 376 0.87 29.62 -16.21
N GLU A 377 0.07 28.76 -16.83
CA GLU A 377 -1.39 28.75 -16.65
C GLU A 377 -1.75 28.01 -15.35
N ILE A 378 -2.76 28.51 -14.64
CA ILE A 378 -3.25 27.91 -13.41
C ILE A 378 -4.61 27.28 -13.68
N VAL A 379 -4.62 25.95 -13.76
CA VAL A 379 -5.83 25.15 -13.92
C VAL A 379 -5.99 24.27 -12.69
N GLU A 380 -7.01 24.56 -11.88
CA GLU A 380 -7.28 23.77 -10.68
C GLU A 380 -7.88 22.42 -11.05
N TYR A 381 -7.39 21.37 -10.40
CA TYR A 381 -7.97 20.04 -10.48
C TYR A 381 -8.83 19.75 -9.26
N ARG A 382 -9.99 19.14 -9.48
CA ARG A 382 -10.86 18.59 -8.44
C ARG A 382 -11.33 17.21 -8.88
N PRO A 383 -11.17 16.16 -8.06
CA PRO A 383 -11.62 14.83 -8.45
C PRO A 383 -13.13 14.81 -8.72
N SER A 384 -13.49 14.26 -9.86
CA SER A 384 -14.88 14.00 -10.24
C SER A 384 -15.51 12.92 -9.37
N LEU A 385 -16.84 12.82 -9.41
CA LEU A 385 -17.55 11.72 -8.76
C LEU A 385 -17.18 10.35 -9.37
N THR A 386 -16.87 10.30 -10.67
CA THR A 386 -16.41 9.08 -11.34
C THR A 386 -15.09 8.60 -10.73
N GLU A 387 -14.13 9.50 -10.57
CA GLU A 387 -12.84 9.18 -9.96
C GLU A 387 -12.97 8.70 -8.52
N TRP A 388 -13.87 9.30 -7.73
CA TRP A 388 -14.17 8.84 -6.38
C TRP A 388 -14.77 7.43 -6.35
N LYS A 389 -15.74 7.13 -7.24
CA LYS A 389 -16.36 5.79 -7.32
C LYS A 389 -15.34 4.73 -7.72
N VAL A 390 -14.53 4.99 -8.75
CA VAL A 390 -13.49 4.07 -9.22
C VAL A 390 -12.44 3.85 -8.13
N THR A 391 -11.95 4.94 -7.51
CA THR A 391 -10.99 4.86 -6.40
C THR A 391 -11.54 4.06 -5.24
N ALA A 392 -12.76 4.34 -4.79
CA ALA A 392 -13.40 3.58 -3.71
C ALA A 392 -13.55 2.09 -4.07
N GLY A 393 -13.87 1.78 -5.33
CA GLY A 393 -13.95 0.40 -5.82
C GLY A 393 -12.62 -0.34 -5.78
N ILE A 394 -11.52 0.31 -6.20
CA ILE A 394 -10.17 -0.29 -6.14
C ILE A 394 -9.74 -0.51 -4.69
N TRP A 395 -10.00 0.45 -3.79
CA TRP A 395 -9.77 0.28 -2.35
C TRP A 395 -10.56 -0.87 -1.76
N ALA A 396 -11.85 -0.97 -2.10
CA ALA A 396 -12.68 -2.08 -1.66
C ALA A 396 -12.17 -3.42 -2.19
N PHE A 397 -11.76 -3.49 -3.46
CA PHE A 397 -11.19 -4.68 -4.06
C PHE A 397 -9.86 -5.09 -3.42
N GLY A 398 -8.96 -4.13 -3.15
CA GLY A 398 -7.71 -4.42 -2.44
C GLY A 398 -7.94 -4.92 -1.03
N LEU A 399 -8.90 -4.35 -0.29
CA LEU A 399 -9.30 -4.86 1.01
C LEU A 399 -9.94 -6.26 0.94
N LEU A 400 -10.66 -6.60 -0.13
CA LEU A 400 -11.13 -7.97 -0.38
C LEU A 400 -9.93 -8.91 -0.52
N VAL A 401 -8.99 -8.59 -1.42
CA VAL A 401 -7.77 -9.39 -1.65
C VAL A 401 -7.01 -9.57 -0.34
N TYR A 402 -6.81 -8.50 0.43
CA TYR A 402 -6.09 -8.55 1.69
C TYR A 402 -6.84 -9.37 2.77
N THR A 403 -8.16 -9.22 2.87
CA THR A 403 -8.98 -9.98 3.82
C THR A 403 -8.90 -11.48 3.53
N LEU A 404 -9.01 -11.86 2.26
CA LEU A 404 -8.87 -13.25 1.81
C LEU A 404 -7.45 -13.77 2.09
N ALA A 405 -6.43 -12.96 1.83
CA ALA A 405 -5.04 -13.31 2.05
C ALA A 405 -4.71 -13.55 3.54
N ILE A 406 -5.18 -12.68 4.45
CA ILE A 406 -5.04 -12.89 5.90
C ILE A 406 -5.70 -14.20 6.32
N LYS A 407 -6.90 -14.47 5.81
CA LYS A 407 -7.68 -15.65 6.19
C LYS A 407 -7.01 -16.94 5.71
N ILE A 408 -6.47 -16.92 4.50
CA ILE A 408 -5.62 -17.98 3.95
C ILE A 408 -4.38 -18.21 4.82
N ALA A 409 -3.76 -17.15 5.33
CA ALA A 409 -2.58 -17.22 6.18
C ALA A 409 -2.87 -17.61 7.63
N ALA A 410 -4.12 -17.49 8.11
CA ALA A 410 -4.49 -17.70 9.50
C ALA A 410 -4.00 -19.02 10.13
N PRO A 411 -4.07 -20.19 9.45
CA PRO A 411 -3.58 -21.46 10.00
C PRO A 411 -2.07 -21.47 10.29
N ILE A 412 -1.28 -20.75 9.48
CA ILE A 412 0.16 -20.61 9.70
C ILE A 412 0.42 -19.68 10.89
N LEU A 413 -0.33 -18.60 10.95
CA LEU A 413 -0.21 -17.58 11.99
C LEU A 413 -0.59 -18.10 13.38
N SER A 414 -1.50 -19.08 13.46
CA SER A 414 -1.92 -19.72 14.71
C SER A 414 -0.91 -20.78 15.21
N GLN A 415 -0.33 -21.59 14.33
CA GLN A 415 0.63 -22.64 14.74
C GLN A 415 1.98 -22.10 15.23
N GLY A 416 2.41 -20.94 14.74
CA GLY A 416 3.63 -20.28 15.24
C GLY A 416 3.60 -19.94 16.73
N HIS A 417 2.40 -19.85 17.33
CA HIS A 417 2.22 -19.61 18.76
C HIS A 417 2.21 -20.91 19.60
N GLU A 418 1.74 -22.03 19.06
CA GLU A 418 1.62 -23.30 19.81
C GLU A 418 2.96 -24.00 20.03
N HIS A 419 3.96 -23.75 19.17
CA HIS A 419 5.31 -24.30 19.34
C HIS A 419 6.21 -23.50 20.29
N GLU A 420 5.76 -22.32 20.76
CA GLU A 420 6.53 -21.42 21.65
C GLU A 420 5.90 -21.23 23.05
N ALA A 421 4.72 -21.79 23.32
CA ALA A 421 4.11 -21.89 24.64
C ALA A 421 4.46 -23.25 25.28
#